data_AF-A0AAN9FPG5-F1
#
_entry.id   AF-A0AAN9FPG5-F1
#
_cell.length_a   1.000
_cell.length_b   1.000
_cell.length_c   1.000
_cell.angle_alpha   90.00
_cell.angle_beta   90.00
_cell.angle_gamma   90.00
#
_symmetry.space_group_name_H-M   'P 1'
#
loop_
_entity.id
_entity.type
_entity.pdbx_description
1 polymer ?
#
loop_
_entity_poly.entity_id
_entity_poly.type
_entity_poly.pdbx_seq_one_letter_code
_entity_poly.pdbx_strand_id
1 'polypeptide(L)'
;MDSHKQLFSLLCLPLMLLFLSGEMGLQVEGSLHSGYPSKKLFVFGDSYVDTGNTRKDVGPWMQPYGITFPGKPTGRFSDGLILTDFLAKYLGLKSPLPYQFRNVIPTDSKYGMNFAFGGTGVFNTSSSYPNMTTQIDFFTQLIQEKVYTASDLSNAVALVSVAGNDYYHFMSMVNDPSSHNLKDPLKPCCAGISSGYSCGSVDEHNVKKYTVCENTKTSFFWDLYHPTQAGWDAVYNNLQNTSALRQLRY
;
A
#
# COMPACT_ATOMS: atom_id res chain seq x y z
N MET A 1 -62.75 -23.09 26.44
CA MET A 1 -61.75 -22.46 25.54
C MET A 1 -60.47 -22.30 26.33
N ASP A 2 -59.80 -23.44 26.54
CA ASP A 2 -58.88 -23.65 27.65
C ASP A 2 -57.89 -24.76 27.30
N SER A 3 -56.95 -24.45 26.39
CA SER A 3 -55.88 -25.39 25.98
C SER A 3 -54.69 -24.66 25.35
N HIS A 4 -54.92 -23.53 24.67
CA HIS A 4 -53.84 -22.80 23.98
C HIS A 4 -52.97 -21.89 24.86
N LYS A 5 -53.37 -21.60 26.11
CA LYS A 5 -52.58 -20.72 27.01
C LYS A 5 -51.56 -21.48 27.87
N GLN A 6 -51.76 -22.77 28.15
CA GLN A 6 -50.78 -23.56 28.90
C GLN A 6 -49.60 -24.04 28.03
N LEU A 7 -49.83 -24.28 26.72
CA LEU A 7 -48.77 -24.73 25.83
C LEU A 7 -47.67 -23.67 25.61
N PHE A 8 -48.03 -22.38 25.62
CA PHE A 8 -47.07 -21.28 25.44
C PHE A 8 -46.20 -21.04 26.68
N SER A 9 -46.71 -21.32 27.89
CA SER A 9 -45.95 -21.15 29.13
C SER A 9 -44.91 -22.25 29.35
N LEU A 10 -45.13 -23.45 28.81
CA LEU A 10 -44.23 -24.60 28.96
C LEU A 10 -43.07 -24.62 27.95
N LEU A 11 -43.18 -23.85 26.85
CA LEU A 11 -42.13 -23.72 25.84
C LEU A 11 -41.09 -22.62 26.14
N CYS A 12 -41.36 -21.71 27.07
CA CYS A 12 -40.41 -20.65 27.46
C CYS A 12 -39.47 -21.05 28.62
N LEU A 13 -39.82 -22.06 29.43
CA LEU A 13 -38.99 -22.51 30.54
C LEU A 13 -37.69 -23.25 30.13
N PRO A 14 -37.62 -24.05 29.06
CA PRO A 14 -36.36 -24.64 28.61
C PRO A 14 -35.44 -23.60 27.96
N LEU A 15 -36.02 -22.53 27.39
CA LEU A 15 -35.27 -21.49 26.70
C LEU A 15 -34.60 -20.51 27.68
N MET A 16 -35.21 -20.24 28.84
CA MET A 16 -34.59 -19.41 29.90
C MET A 16 -33.50 -20.15 30.70
N LEU A 17 -33.56 -21.48 30.82
CA LEU A 17 -32.50 -22.26 31.49
C LEU A 17 -31.21 -22.37 30.66
N LEU A 18 -31.30 -22.25 29.33
CA LEU A 18 -30.13 -22.15 28.44
C LEU A 18 -29.37 -20.81 28.56
N PHE A 19 -30.00 -19.76 29.12
CA PHE A 19 -29.36 -18.46 29.37
C PHE A 19 -28.69 -18.35 30.75
N LEU A 20 -28.88 -19.33 31.65
CA LEU A 20 -28.30 -19.34 33.00
C LEU A 20 -27.14 -20.33 33.18
N SER A 21 -26.82 -21.15 32.18
CA SER A 21 -25.63 -22.03 32.17
C SER A 21 -24.50 -21.53 31.26
N GLY A 22 -24.58 -20.27 30.81
CA GLY A 22 -23.65 -19.64 29.87
C GLY A 22 -22.54 -18.81 30.51
N GLU A 23 -21.96 -19.23 31.64
CA GLU A 23 -20.60 -18.81 31.98
C GLU A 23 -19.60 -19.69 31.20
N MET A 24 -19.52 -19.47 29.89
CA MET A 24 -18.27 -19.67 29.19
C MET A 24 -17.64 -18.29 29.10
N GLY A 25 -16.78 -17.99 30.07
CA GLY A 25 -15.80 -16.93 29.90
C GLY A 25 -15.16 -17.11 28.53
N LEU A 26 -15.18 -16.06 27.71
CA LEU A 26 -14.35 -15.99 26.52
C LEU A 26 -12.90 -15.86 26.99
N GLN A 27 -12.34 -16.92 27.58
CA GLN A 27 -10.92 -17.16 27.48
C GLN A 27 -10.68 -17.41 26.00
N VAL A 28 -10.34 -16.33 25.29
CA VAL A 28 -9.48 -16.46 24.13
C VAL A 28 -8.16 -16.97 24.68
N GLU A 29 -8.07 -18.29 24.87
CA GLU A 29 -6.80 -18.98 24.73
C GLU A 29 -6.34 -18.69 23.31
N GLY A 30 -5.63 -17.58 23.16
CA GLY A 30 -4.75 -17.39 22.03
C GLY A 30 -3.81 -18.57 22.09
N SER A 31 -4.12 -19.60 21.29
CA SER A 31 -3.27 -20.73 21.02
C SER A 31 -1.85 -20.21 20.90
N LEU A 32 -1.03 -20.50 21.91
CA LEU A 32 0.41 -20.43 21.81
C LEU A 32 0.77 -21.23 20.56
N HIS A 33 1.06 -20.53 19.46
CA HIS A 33 1.77 -21.11 18.33
C HIS A 33 3.18 -21.46 18.79
N SER A 34 3.25 -22.57 19.53
CA SER A 34 4.44 -23.36 19.77
C SER A 34 4.95 -23.84 18.41
N GLY A 35 6.04 -23.22 17.93
CA GLY A 35 6.88 -23.79 16.87
C GLY A 35 7.24 -22.89 15.69
N TYR A 36 6.54 -21.78 15.45
CA TYR A 36 6.89 -20.87 14.33
C TYR A 36 7.54 -19.57 14.84
N PRO A 37 8.68 -19.16 14.27
CA PRO A 37 9.35 -17.90 14.62
C PRO A 37 8.40 -16.71 14.45
N SER A 38 8.52 -15.69 15.32
CA SER A 38 7.63 -14.53 15.32
C SER A 38 7.67 -13.83 13.94
N LYS A 39 6.54 -13.87 13.22
CA LYS A 39 6.42 -13.20 11.92
C LYS A 39 6.33 -11.68 12.13
N LYS A 40 7.18 -10.91 11.43
CA LYS A 40 7.15 -9.44 11.43
C LYS A 40 6.67 -8.91 10.08
N LEU A 41 6.03 -7.75 10.10
CA LEU A 41 5.55 -7.08 8.89
C LEU A 41 6.20 -5.70 8.78
N PHE A 42 7.06 -5.52 7.78
CA PHE A 42 7.67 -4.23 7.44
C PHE A 42 6.94 -3.64 6.24
N VAL A 43 6.57 -2.37 6.32
CA VAL A 43 5.69 -1.74 5.33
C VAL A 43 6.36 -0.50 4.77
N PHE A 44 6.38 -0.38 3.45
CA PHE A 44 6.96 0.73 2.69
C PHE A 44 5.98 1.18 1.63
N GLY A 45 5.96 2.47 1.33
CA GLY A 45 5.14 2.99 0.24
C GLY A 45 4.42 4.28 0.56
N ASP A 46 3.17 4.33 0.13
CA ASP A 46 2.35 5.53 0.04
C ASP A 46 1.10 5.48 0.94
N SER A 47 0.12 6.32 0.61
CA SER A 47 -1.15 6.45 1.33
C SER A 47 -1.95 5.15 1.44
N TYR A 48 -1.79 4.19 0.52
CA TYR A 48 -2.53 2.92 0.57
C TYR A 48 -2.11 2.03 1.73
N VAL A 49 -0.91 2.28 2.27
CA VAL A 49 -0.31 1.47 3.33
C VAL A 49 0.15 2.30 4.52
N ASP A 50 0.06 3.63 4.48
CA ASP A 50 0.41 4.52 5.59
C ASP A 50 -0.60 4.47 6.75
N THR A 51 -0.14 3.98 7.91
CA THR A 51 -0.94 3.88 9.14
C THR A 51 -0.82 5.10 10.06
N GLY A 52 -0.20 6.18 9.59
CA GLY A 52 -0.26 7.49 10.19
C GLY A 52 1.03 8.31 10.21
N ASN A 53 2.09 7.96 9.46
CA ASN A 53 3.36 8.72 9.48
C ASN A 53 3.25 10.18 9.04
N THR A 54 2.23 10.54 8.25
CA THR A 54 1.97 11.95 7.90
C THR A 54 1.63 12.83 9.11
N ARG A 55 1.88 14.14 8.98
CA ARG A 55 1.61 15.15 10.03
C ARG A 55 0.11 15.26 10.37
N LYS A 56 -0.21 15.66 11.60
CA LYS A 56 -1.61 15.70 12.08
C LYS A 56 -2.48 16.79 11.47
N ASP A 57 -1.89 17.78 10.81
CA ASP A 57 -2.56 18.88 10.12
C ASP A 57 -2.87 18.58 8.64
N VAL A 58 -2.77 17.32 8.20
CA VAL A 58 -3.24 16.89 6.86
C VAL A 58 -4.52 16.04 6.92
N GLY A 59 -5.16 15.91 5.75
CA GLY A 59 -6.42 15.19 5.54
C GLY A 59 -6.65 13.92 6.35
N PRO A 60 -5.77 12.89 6.34
CA PRO A 60 -6.04 11.61 7.01
C PRO A 60 -6.14 11.68 8.56
N TRP A 61 -5.86 12.86 9.13
CA TRP A 61 -6.03 13.16 10.55
C TRP A 61 -7.27 14.03 10.86
N MET A 62 -8.08 14.32 9.84
CA MET A 62 -9.31 15.11 9.93
C MET A 62 -10.53 14.26 9.58
N GLN A 63 -11.72 14.64 10.06
CA GLN A 63 -12.96 14.01 9.61
C GLN A 63 -13.16 14.25 8.10
N PRO A 64 -13.69 13.29 7.33
CA PRO A 64 -14.39 12.06 7.76
C PRO A 64 -13.49 10.80 7.86
N TYR A 65 -12.16 10.92 7.82
CA TYR A 65 -11.28 9.75 7.88
C TYR A 65 -11.49 8.94 9.17
N GLY A 66 -11.44 7.61 9.04
CA GLY A 66 -11.67 6.68 10.14
C GLY A 66 -13.12 6.58 10.66
N ILE A 67 -14.13 7.14 9.97
CA ILE A 67 -15.54 7.10 10.42
C ILE A 67 -16.10 5.67 10.54
N THR A 68 -15.74 4.76 9.64
CA THR A 68 -16.14 3.34 9.68
C THR A 68 -15.35 2.59 10.75
N PHE A 69 -14.05 2.84 10.83
CA PHE A 69 -13.19 2.32 11.90
C PHE A 69 -11.99 3.24 12.13
N PRO A 70 -11.64 3.59 13.38
CA PRO A 70 -12.29 3.25 14.65
C PRO A 70 -13.34 4.29 15.11
N GLY A 71 -13.97 5.03 14.19
CA GLY A 71 -14.88 6.14 14.49
C GLY A 71 -14.18 7.49 14.68
N LYS A 72 -12.88 7.58 14.36
CA LYS A 72 -12.08 8.83 14.43
C LYS A 72 -10.86 8.76 13.49
N PRO A 73 -10.31 9.91 13.06
CA PRO A 73 -9.11 9.92 12.23
C PRO A 73 -7.90 9.31 12.94
N THR A 74 -7.11 8.51 12.21
CA THR A 74 -5.89 7.87 12.72
C THR A 74 -4.65 8.11 11.87
N GLY A 75 -4.73 8.97 10.84
CA GLY A 75 -3.68 9.13 9.85
C GLY A 75 -3.69 8.07 8.73
N ARG A 76 -4.70 7.20 8.68
CA ARG A 76 -4.96 6.31 7.53
C ARG A 76 -5.72 7.07 6.45
N PHE A 77 -5.35 6.88 5.19
CA PHE A 77 -6.05 7.45 4.04
C PHE A 77 -7.29 6.61 3.67
N SER A 78 -8.16 6.36 4.65
CA SER A 78 -9.39 5.60 4.50
C SER A 78 -10.42 6.03 5.55
N ASP A 79 -11.69 5.72 5.30
CA ASP A 79 -12.75 5.77 6.31
C ASP A 79 -12.57 4.67 7.38
N GLY A 80 -11.65 3.72 7.15
CA GLY A 80 -11.41 2.57 8.02
C GLY A 80 -9.98 2.03 7.97
N LEU A 81 -9.91 0.70 7.98
CA LEU A 81 -8.69 -0.06 7.80
C LEU A 81 -8.15 0.07 6.36
N ILE A 82 -6.84 -0.08 6.19
CA ILE A 82 -6.14 -0.03 4.90
C ILE A 82 -5.40 -1.35 4.62
N LEU A 83 -4.73 -1.46 3.46
CA LEU A 83 -4.07 -2.68 3.00
C LEU A 83 -3.12 -3.28 4.06
N THR A 84 -2.37 -2.42 4.76
CA THR A 84 -1.50 -2.81 5.88
C THR A 84 -2.25 -3.58 6.97
N ASP A 85 -3.43 -3.11 7.37
CA ASP A 85 -4.21 -3.73 8.43
C ASP A 85 -4.79 -5.08 7.99
N PHE A 86 -5.29 -5.16 6.75
CA PHE A 86 -5.83 -6.40 6.21
C PHE A 86 -4.74 -7.48 6.06
N LEU A 87 -3.56 -7.10 5.57
CA LEU A 87 -2.43 -8.03 5.49
C LEU A 87 -1.96 -8.45 6.88
N ALA A 88 -1.84 -7.53 7.83
CA ALA A 88 -1.48 -7.87 9.21
C ALA A 88 -2.48 -8.87 9.80
N LYS A 89 -3.80 -8.64 9.63
CA LYS A 89 -4.85 -9.55 10.07
C LYS A 89 -4.72 -10.93 9.42
N TYR A 90 -4.47 -11.00 8.11
CA TYR A 90 -4.27 -12.26 7.39
C TYR A 90 -3.06 -13.04 7.93
N LEU A 91 -1.99 -12.33 8.33
CA LEU A 91 -0.79 -12.93 8.91
C LEU A 91 -0.92 -13.27 10.41
N GLY A 92 -2.07 -13.01 11.04
CA GLY A 92 -2.26 -13.18 12.48
C GLY A 92 -1.51 -12.17 13.34
N LEU A 93 -1.20 -10.99 12.78
CA LEU A 93 -0.43 -9.93 13.41
C LEU A 93 -1.31 -8.71 13.74
N LYS A 94 -0.84 -7.90 14.69
CA LYS A 94 -1.34 -6.52 14.83
C LYS A 94 -0.76 -5.67 13.71
N SER A 95 -1.50 -4.64 13.29
CA SER A 95 -0.98 -3.66 12.36
C SER A 95 0.30 -3.02 12.92
N PRO A 96 1.38 -2.93 12.12
CA PRO A 96 2.61 -2.30 12.55
C PRO A 96 2.39 -0.80 12.84
N LEU A 97 3.13 -0.30 13.84
CA LEU A 97 3.12 1.11 14.18
C LEU A 97 3.88 1.93 13.12
N PRO A 98 3.45 3.17 12.84
CA PRO A 98 4.18 4.06 11.95
C PRO A 98 5.51 4.51 12.58
N TYR A 99 6.56 4.62 11.75
CA TYR A 99 7.95 4.98 12.09
C TYR A 99 8.09 6.26 12.93
N GLN A 100 7.16 7.21 12.81
CA GLN A 100 7.12 8.38 13.68
C GLN A 100 7.09 8.03 15.19
N PHE A 101 6.59 6.84 15.54
CA PHE A 101 6.53 6.34 16.92
C PHE A 101 7.71 5.43 17.30
N ARG A 102 8.78 5.37 16.51
CA ARG A 102 9.94 4.49 16.78
C ARG A 102 10.53 4.64 18.19
N ASN A 103 10.54 5.84 18.76
CA ASN A 103 11.11 6.11 20.08
C ASN A 103 10.26 5.56 21.25
N VAL A 104 9.01 5.19 20.99
CA VAL A 104 8.13 4.59 22.01
C VAL A 104 7.98 3.07 21.83
N ILE A 105 8.67 2.50 20.83
CA ILE A 105 8.63 1.06 20.55
C ILE A 105 9.71 0.39 21.41
N PRO A 106 9.34 -0.62 22.23
CA PRO A 106 10.32 -1.42 22.95
C PRO A 106 11.32 -2.08 22.00
N THR A 107 12.59 -2.14 22.41
CA THR A 107 13.68 -2.77 21.63
C THR A 107 13.46 -4.26 21.36
N ASP A 108 12.59 -4.92 22.10
CA ASP A 108 12.16 -6.32 21.92
C ASP A 108 10.84 -6.43 21.12
N SER A 109 10.48 -5.40 20.35
CA SER A 109 9.22 -5.36 19.60
C SER A 109 9.03 -6.60 18.74
N LYS A 110 8.02 -7.38 19.11
CA LYS A 110 7.56 -8.57 18.38
C LYS A 110 6.93 -8.23 17.03
N TYR A 111 6.76 -6.95 16.71
CA TYR A 111 6.09 -6.46 15.52
C TYR A 111 7.08 -5.76 14.59
N GLY A 112 6.82 -5.83 13.29
CA GLY A 112 7.53 -4.99 12.33
C GLY A 112 7.06 -3.53 12.42
N MET A 113 7.44 -2.73 11.42
CA MET A 113 7.23 -1.28 11.43
C MET A 113 6.73 -0.78 10.08
N ASN A 114 5.96 0.31 10.11
CA ASN A 114 5.46 0.96 8.92
C ASN A 114 6.25 2.25 8.62
N PHE A 115 6.94 2.25 7.50
CA PHE A 115 7.75 3.37 6.99
C PHE A 115 7.04 4.18 5.90
N ALA A 116 5.83 3.80 5.49
CA ALA A 116 5.11 4.44 4.40
C ALA A 116 4.65 5.87 4.72
N PHE A 117 4.57 6.72 3.70
CA PHE A 117 4.09 8.10 3.80
C PHE A 117 3.12 8.45 2.68
N GLY A 118 1.98 9.06 3.03
CA GLY A 118 1.01 9.56 2.06
C GLY A 118 1.60 10.43 0.94
N GLY A 119 1.22 10.13 -0.32
CA GLY A 119 1.59 10.91 -1.50
C GLY A 119 3.02 10.73 -2.00
N THR A 120 3.85 9.88 -1.37
CA THR A 120 5.22 9.60 -1.81
C THR A 120 5.27 8.52 -2.88
N GLY A 121 6.38 8.45 -3.61
CA GLY A 121 6.65 7.45 -4.63
C GLY A 121 8.06 6.88 -4.52
N VAL A 122 8.48 6.18 -5.58
CA VAL A 122 9.90 5.80 -5.73
C VAL A 122 10.76 7.04 -5.92
N PHE A 123 10.30 7.97 -6.76
CA PHE A 123 10.90 9.26 -7.02
C PHE A 123 10.36 10.34 -6.08
N ASN A 124 10.98 11.52 -6.13
CA ASN A 124 10.39 12.71 -5.51
C ASN A 124 9.08 13.03 -6.24
N THR A 125 8.00 13.14 -5.49
CA THR A 125 6.70 13.55 -6.01
C THR A 125 6.43 15.00 -5.59
N SER A 126 5.21 15.50 -5.79
CA SER A 126 4.78 16.78 -5.22
C SER A 126 4.73 16.78 -3.68
N SER A 127 4.84 15.61 -3.04
CA SER A 127 4.91 15.46 -1.60
C SER A 127 6.36 15.63 -1.11
N SER A 128 6.56 16.44 -0.07
CA SER A 128 7.87 16.62 0.57
C SER A 128 8.18 15.54 1.62
N TYR A 129 7.32 14.54 1.77
CA TYR A 129 7.56 13.42 2.68
C TYR A 129 8.65 12.46 2.18
N PRO A 130 9.21 11.62 3.08
CA PRO A 130 10.22 10.61 2.74
C PRO A 130 9.81 9.69 1.58
N ASN A 131 10.52 9.81 0.45
CA ASN A 131 10.37 8.90 -0.70
C ASN A 131 10.85 7.48 -0.36
N MET A 132 10.64 6.52 -1.27
CA MET A 132 10.98 5.12 -1.04
C MET A 132 12.44 4.91 -0.60
N THR A 133 13.40 5.67 -1.14
CA THR A 133 14.80 5.58 -0.72
C THR A 133 14.95 5.91 0.76
N THR A 134 14.39 7.04 1.20
CA THR A 134 14.47 7.45 2.60
C THR A 134 13.72 6.49 3.54
N GLN A 135 12.62 5.89 3.09
CA GLN A 135 11.91 4.87 3.87
C GLN A 135 12.77 3.61 4.08
N ILE A 136 13.52 3.20 3.06
CA ILE A 136 14.50 2.10 3.16
C ILE A 136 15.67 2.50 4.08
N ASP A 137 16.13 3.75 4.04
CA ASP A 137 17.17 4.26 4.95
C ASP A 137 16.71 4.18 6.40
N PHE A 138 15.45 4.52 6.71
CA PHE A 138 14.88 4.37 8.06
C PHE A 138 14.90 2.91 8.54
N PHE A 139 14.51 1.97 7.67
CA PHE A 139 14.59 0.54 8.00
C PHE A 139 16.03 0.07 8.24
N THR A 140 16.94 0.50 7.37
CA THR A 140 18.37 0.18 7.46
C THR A 140 18.98 0.71 8.76
N GLN A 141 18.60 1.93 9.16
CA GLN A 141 19.02 2.52 10.43
C GLN A 141 18.59 1.64 11.62
N LEU A 142 17.35 1.14 11.64
CA LEU A 142 16.88 0.27 12.73
C LEU A 142 17.62 -1.09 12.78
N ILE A 143 18.11 -1.59 11.65
CA ILE A 143 18.99 -2.78 11.62
C ILE A 143 20.36 -2.44 12.21
N GLN A 144 20.95 -1.30 11.81
CA GLN A 144 22.26 -0.85 12.30
C GLN A 144 22.25 -0.59 13.81
N GLU A 145 21.16 -0.03 14.32
CA GLU A 145 20.91 0.20 15.75
C GLU A 145 20.53 -1.09 16.51
N LYS A 146 20.46 -2.24 15.82
CA LYS A 146 20.09 -3.55 16.38
C LYS A 146 18.69 -3.59 17.00
N VAL A 147 17.79 -2.71 16.57
CA VAL A 147 16.35 -2.77 16.90
C VAL A 147 15.73 -3.99 16.23
N TYR A 148 16.18 -4.32 15.01
CA TYR A 148 15.84 -5.56 14.32
C TYR A 148 17.12 -6.33 13.93
N THR A 149 17.15 -7.62 14.23
CA THR A 149 18.28 -8.52 13.97
C THR A 149 18.03 -9.42 12.77
N ALA A 150 19.07 -10.11 12.27
CA ALA A 150 18.91 -11.08 11.19
C ALA A 150 17.87 -12.18 11.49
N SER A 151 17.74 -12.56 12.77
CA SER A 151 16.71 -13.50 13.22
C SER A 151 15.29 -12.95 12.99
N ASP A 152 15.10 -11.65 13.27
CA ASP A 152 13.83 -10.97 13.07
C ASP A 152 13.44 -10.88 11.59
N LEU A 153 14.43 -10.81 10.69
CA LEU A 153 14.22 -10.73 9.25
C LEU A 153 13.97 -12.10 8.60
N SER A 154 14.46 -13.19 9.21
CA SER A 154 14.40 -14.55 8.64
C SER A 154 13.00 -15.04 8.26
N ASN A 155 11.96 -14.51 8.93
CA ASN A 155 10.56 -14.87 8.70
C ASN A 155 9.67 -13.62 8.57
N ALA A 156 10.26 -12.49 8.19
CA ALA A 156 9.54 -11.26 7.99
C ALA A 156 8.86 -11.20 6.62
N VAL A 157 7.79 -10.42 6.54
CA VAL A 157 7.12 -10.05 5.30
C VAL A 157 7.38 -8.56 5.08
N ALA A 158 7.76 -8.20 3.85
CA ALA A 158 7.78 -6.82 3.40
C ALA A 158 6.54 -6.56 2.53
N LEU A 159 5.78 -5.51 2.86
CA LEU A 159 4.73 -4.97 2.03
C LEU A 159 5.24 -3.67 1.40
N VAL A 160 5.21 -3.59 0.07
CA VAL A 160 5.63 -2.40 -0.69
C VAL A 160 4.46 -1.93 -1.55
N SER A 161 4.06 -0.66 -1.40
CA SER A 161 3.03 -0.03 -2.22
C SER A 161 3.60 1.17 -2.97
N VAL A 162 3.40 1.20 -4.28
CA VAL A 162 3.71 2.36 -5.12
C VAL A 162 2.57 2.53 -6.13
N ALA A 163 1.58 3.33 -5.75
CA ALA A 163 0.29 3.44 -6.39
C ALA A 163 0.10 4.81 -7.04
N GLY A 164 0.74 5.00 -8.20
CA GLY A 164 0.40 6.08 -9.13
C GLY A 164 0.96 7.47 -8.83
N ASN A 165 1.54 7.72 -7.65
CA ASN A 165 2.08 9.05 -7.32
C ASN A 165 3.24 9.45 -8.26
N ASP A 166 4.13 8.52 -8.59
CA ASP A 166 5.21 8.74 -9.56
C ASP A 166 4.68 9.10 -10.94
N TYR A 167 3.68 8.35 -11.42
CA TYR A 167 3.04 8.58 -12.71
C TYR A 167 2.32 9.92 -12.74
N TYR A 168 1.56 10.24 -11.69
CA TYR A 168 0.88 11.52 -11.57
C TYR A 168 1.87 12.69 -11.57
N HIS A 169 2.96 12.59 -10.80
CA HIS A 169 3.98 13.62 -10.76
C HIS A 169 4.68 13.78 -12.10
N PHE A 170 5.06 12.68 -12.75
CA PHE A 170 5.63 12.69 -14.09
C PHE A 170 4.69 13.37 -15.09
N MET A 171 3.41 12.97 -15.13
CA MET A 171 2.41 13.59 -16.01
C MET A 171 2.24 15.08 -15.72
N SER A 172 2.34 15.52 -14.46
CA SER A 172 2.25 16.94 -14.12
C SER A 172 3.43 17.76 -14.66
N MET A 173 4.66 17.25 -14.53
CA MET A 173 5.86 17.90 -15.10
C MET A 173 5.81 17.95 -16.62
N VAL A 174 5.30 16.89 -17.23
CA VAL A 174 5.21 16.75 -18.67
C VAL A 174 4.14 17.66 -19.29
N ASN A 175 3.07 17.95 -18.54
CA ASN A 175 2.04 18.92 -18.94
C ASN A 175 2.45 20.37 -18.70
N ASP A 176 3.59 20.63 -18.05
CA ASP A 176 4.09 21.97 -17.82
C ASP A 176 4.64 22.55 -19.16
N PRO A 177 4.06 23.64 -19.70
CA PRO A 177 4.52 24.26 -20.94
C PRO A 177 5.99 24.70 -20.91
N SER A 178 6.57 24.86 -19.70
CA SER A 178 7.96 25.24 -19.50
C SER A 178 8.96 24.07 -19.55
N SER A 179 8.49 22.81 -19.61
CA SER A 179 9.35 21.63 -19.77
C SER A 179 9.83 21.50 -21.22
N HIS A 180 10.63 22.47 -21.67
CA HIS A 180 11.22 22.51 -23.00
C HIS A 180 12.28 21.41 -23.12
N ASN A 181 11.97 20.34 -23.87
CA ASN A 181 12.90 19.47 -24.63
C ASN A 181 12.22 18.21 -25.20
N LEU A 182 10.99 17.88 -24.79
CA LEU A 182 10.23 16.76 -25.34
C LEU A 182 9.11 17.28 -26.25
N LYS A 183 9.09 16.85 -27.52
CA LYS A 183 7.92 17.02 -28.41
C LYS A 183 6.85 16.03 -28.00
N ASP A 184 5.67 16.51 -27.63
CA ASP A 184 4.48 15.73 -27.25
C ASP A 184 4.75 14.53 -26.32
N PRO A 185 5.39 14.73 -25.15
CA PRO A 185 5.80 13.66 -24.22
C PRO A 185 4.67 12.74 -23.71
N LEU A 186 3.41 13.15 -23.79
CA LEU A 186 2.24 12.30 -23.46
C LEU A 186 1.65 11.56 -24.66
N LYS A 187 2.13 11.82 -25.88
CA LYS A 187 1.64 11.13 -27.06
C LYS A 187 2.18 9.70 -27.04
N PRO A 188 1.32 8.68 -26.95
CA PRO A 188 1.78 7.31 -27.04
C PRO A 188 2.34 7.07 -28.45
N CYS A 189 3.43 6.30 -28.54
CA CYS A 189 3.94 5.90 -29.85
C CYS A 189 2.93 5.01 -30.57
N CYS A 190 2.20 4.17 -29.85
CA CYS A 190 1.22 3.25 -30.38
C CYS A 190 -0.18 3.54 -29.81
N ALA A 191 -1.13 3.80 -30.69
CA ALA A 191 -2.51 4.13 -30.31
C ALA A 191 -3.52 3.47 -31.24
N GLY A 192 -4.69 3.11 -30.71
CA GLY A 192 -5.80 2.67 -31.55
C GLY A 192 -6.25 3.77 -32.52
N ILE A 193 -6.74 3.37 -33.70
CA ILE A 193 -7.24 4.32 -34.70
C ILE A 193 -8.61 4.94 -34.32
N SER A 194 -9.29 4.37 -33.32
CA SER A 194 -10.54 4.89 -32.75
C SER A 194 -10.67 4.43 -31.29
N SER A 195 -11.65 4.99 -30.56
CA SER A 195 -11.86 4.75 -29.12
C SER A 195 -12.16 3.29 -28.73
N GLY A 196 -12.50 2.43 -29.69
CA GLY A 196 -12.74 1.00 -29.47
C GLY A 196 -11.51 0.11 -29.67
N TYR A 197 -10.38 0.68 -30.08
CA TYR A 197 -9.16 -0.06 -30.37
C TYR A 197 -8.00 0.42 -29.51
N SER A 198 -7.08 -0.50 -29.21
CA SER A 198 -5.87 -0.26 -28.45
C SER A 198 -4.65 -0.55 -29.33
N CYS A 199 -3.46 -0.21 -28.83
CA CYS A 199 -2.22 -0.69 -29.44
C CYS A 199 -2.27 -2.22 -29.61
N GLY A 200 -1.98 -2.72 -30.81
CA GLY A 200 -2.00 -4.16 -31.11
C GLY A 200 -3.38 -4.71 -31.52
N SER A 201 -4.47 -3.94 -31.48
CA SER A 201 -5.78 -4.39 -31.95
C SER A 201 -5.79 -4.70 -33.45
N VAL A 202 -6.44 -5.79 -33.83
CA VAL A 202 -6.72 -6.18 -35.22
C VAL A 202 -8.21 -6.45 -35.40
N ASP A 203 -8.73 -6.38 -36.62
CA ASP A 203 -10.08 -6.90 -36.92
C ASP A 203 -10.07 -8.40 -37.22
N GLU A 204 -11.26 -8.94 -37.52
CA GLU A 204 -11.49 -10.35 -37.86
C GLU A 204 -10.67 -10.85 -39.07
N HIS A 205 -10.15 -9.93 -39.89
CA HIS A 205 -9.29 -10.22 -41.04
C HIS A 205 -7.79 -9.97 -40.74
N ASN A 206 -7.41 -9.82 -39.47
CA ASN A 206 -6.05 -9.46 -39.02
C ASN A 206 -5.55 -8.11 -39.54
N VAL A 207 -6.44 -7.20 -39.96
CA VAL A 207 -6.04 -5.85 -40.38
C VAL A 207 -5.80 -5.00 -39.13
N LYS A 208 -4.66 -4.32 -39.10
CA LYS A 208 -4.24 -3.46 -37.98
C LYS A 208 -5.26 -2.33 -37.73
N LYS A 209 -5.62 -2.14 -36.46
CA LYS A 209 -6.49 -1.06 -35.96
C LYS A 209 -5.76 -0.11 -35.01
N TYR A 210 -4.46 0.02 -35.21
CA TYR A 210 -3.60 0.92 -34.44
C TYR A 210 -2.59 1.60 -35.36
N THR A 211 -2.09 2.76 -34.93
CA THR A 211 -0.94 3.44 -35.51
C THR A 211 0.30 3.23 -34.63
N VAL A 212 1.47 3.38 -35.24
CA VAL A 212 2.76 3.46 -34.53
C VAL A 212 3.45 4.74 -34.99
N CYS A 213 4.09 5.46 -34.08
CA CYS A 213 4.81 6.69 -34.34
C CYS A 213 5.99 6.44 -35.28
N GLU A 214 6.42 7.49 -35.99
CA GLU A 214 7.50 7.38 -36.97
C GLU A 214 8.84 6.96 -36.36
N ASN A 215 9.12 7.38 -35.11
CA ASN A 215 10.37 7.07 -34.42
C ASN A 215 10.15 6.67 -32.96
N THR A 216 10.27 5.36 -32.70
CA THR A 216 10.17 4.79 -31.35
C THR A 216 11.32 5.19 -30.43
N LYS A 217 12.47 5.62 -30.97
CA LYS A 217 13.67 5.99 -30.19
C LYS A 217 13.57 7.36 -29.53
N THR A 218 12.59 8.17 -29.91
CA THR A 218 12.40 9.53 -29.38
C THR A 218 11.10 9.68 -28.58
N SER A 219 10.27 8.64 -28.52
CA SER A 219 8.98 8.68 -27.81
C SER A 219 9.16 8.11 -26.41
N PHE A 220 8.65 8.79 -25.38
CA PHE A 220 8.75 8.27 -24.01
C PHE A 220 7.79 7.11 -23.77
N PHE A 221 6.54 7.21 -24.24
CA PHE A 221 5.51 6.19 -24.05
C PHE A 221 5.29 5.32 -25.29
N TRP A 222 5.17 4.00 -25.06
CA TRP A 222 4.75 3.02 -26.05
C TRP A 222 3.24 3.06 -26.25
N ASP A 223 2.46 2.96 -25.19
CA ASP A 223 1.00 3.12 -25.19
C ASP A 223 0.60 4.14 -24.12
N LEU A 224 -0.68 4.22 -23.72
CA LEU A 224 -1.14 5.20 -22.74
C LEU A 224 -0.53 5.04 -21.34
N TYR A 225 0.14 3.93 -21.05
CA TYR A 225 0.60 3.57 -19.70
C TYR A 225 2.08 3.20 -19.66
N HIS A 226 2.58 2.53 -20.69
CA HIS A 226 3.91 1.90 -20.65
C HIS A 226 4.96 2.73 -21.39
N PRO A 227 6.17 2.91 -20.82
CA PRO A 227 7.27 3.53 -21.53
C PRO A 227 7.76 2.70 -22.73
N THR A 228 8.32 3.35 -23.75
CA THR A 228 9.14 2.69 -24.77
C THR A 228 10.49 2.27 -24.16
N GLN A 229 11.32 1.55 -24.93
CA GLN A 229 12.72 1.34 -24.57
C GLN A 229 13.45 2.66 -24.26
N ALA A 230 13.27 3.69 -25.08
CA ALA A 230 13.89 5.00 -24.86
C ALA A 230 13.38 5.67 -23.58
N GLY A 231 12.10 5.50 -23.25
CA GLY A 231 11.53 5.93 -21.97
C GLY A 231 12.15 5.19 -20.79
N TRP A 232 12.30 3.86 -20.88
CA TRP A 232 12.97 3.06 -19.86
C TRP A 232 14.45 3.41 -19.71
N ASP A 233 15.16 3.68 -20.81
CA ASP A 233 16.55 4.13 -20.77
C ASP A 233 16.68 5.47 -20.03
N ALA A 234 15.75 6.40 -20.26
CA ALA A 234 15.70 7.68 -19.54
C ALA A 234 15.46 7.47 -18.02
N VAL A 235 14.51 6.60 -17.66
CA VAL A 235 14.25 6.24 -16.25
C VAL A 235 15.48 5.57 -15.62
N TYR A 236 16.08 4.60 -16.30
CA TYR A 236 17.25 3.86 -15.83
C TYR A 236 18.45 4.78 -15.61
N ASN A 237 18.73 5.70 -16.54
CA ASN A 237 19.81 6.68 -16.41
C ASN A 237 19.59 7.63 -15.22
N ASN A 238 18.34 7.99 -14.92
CA ASN A 238 18.02 8.77 -13.73
C ASN A 238 18.29 7.96 -12.45
N LEU A 239 17.82 6.70 -12.41
CA LEU A 239 17.97 5.78 -11.30
C LEU A 239 19.44 5.43 -10.98
N GLN A 240 20.30 5.33 -11.98
CA GLN A 240 21.75 5.12 -11.76
C GLN A 240 22.42 6.25 -10.97
N ASN A 241 21.85 7.44 -11.00
CA ASN A 241 22.37 8.60 -10.27
C ASN A 241 21.83 8.67 -8.83
N THR A 242 20.85 7.85 -8.47
CA THR A 242 20.30 7.79 -7.11
C THR A 242 21.20 6.95 -6.20
N SER A 243 21.46 7.44 -4.99
CA SER A 243 22.33 6.79 -3.99
C SER A 243 21.83 5.40 -3.59
N ALA A 244 20.52 5.18 -3.52
CA ALA A 244 19.91 3.90 -3.12
C ALA A 244 20.35 2.71 -3.98
N LEU A 245 20.36 2.88 -5.31
CA LEU A 245 20.69 1.77 -6.22
C LEU A 245 22.20 1.58 -6.38
N ARG A 246 23.01 2.58 -6.06
CA ARG A 246 24.47 2.43 -6.03
C ARG A 246 24.91 1.46 -4.93
N GLN A 247 24.17 1.39 -3.81
CA GLN A 247 24.46 0.47 -2.72
C GLN A 247 24.15 -1.00 -3.05
N LEU A 248 23.33 -1.27 -4.08
CA LEU A 248 23.04 -2.65 -4.53
C LEU A 248 24.07 -3.19 -5.53
N ARG A 249 25.02 -2.36 -5.98
CA ARG A 249 26.02 -2.74 -6.99
C ARG A 249 27.28 -3.37 -6.40
N TYR A 250 27.39 -3.48 -5.07
CA TYR A 250 28.54 -4.05 -4.38
C TYR A 250 28.14 -4.81 -3.13
#